data_AF-A0A4V1IP43-F1
#
_entry.id   AF-A0A4V1IP43-F1
#
_cell.length_a   1.000
_cell.length_b   1.000
_cell.length_c   1.000
_cell.angle_alpha   90.00
_cell.angle_beta   90.00
_cell.angle_gamma   90.00
#
_symmetry.space_group_name_H-M   'P 1'
#
loop_
_entity.id
_entity.type
_entity.pdbx_description
1 polymer ?
#
loop_
_entity_poly.entity_id
_entity_poly.type
_entity_poly.pdbx_seq_one_letter_code
_entity_poly.pdbx_strand_id
1 'polypeptide(L)'
;MAYFYSLNEYLRPWKLFSLACGIALLILGSIYTPAPDWDISISFIMAGFTYLTAPCSLRTVLKRNWRHVPLALFATWFTVDGCYAIYWYYKDPVALEFMRSANFLASFGLYGICGVIWLYRGSLRQLLADVRKALSSGRS
;
A
#
# COMPACT_ATOMS: atom_id res chain seq x y z
N MET A 1 -7.79 -20.26 4.68
CA MET A 1 -7.23 -19.03 5.28
C MET A 1 -7.92 -17.83 4.65
N ALA A 2 -8.31 -16.83 5.44
CA ALA A 2 -8.88 -15.60 4.89
C ALA A 2 -7.82 -14.79 4.11
N TYR A 3 -8.26 -14.08 3.06
CA TYR A 3 -7.40 -13.19 2.27
C TYR A 3 -6.99 -11.93 3.05
N PHE A 4 -7.92 -11.33 3.79
CA PHE A 4 -7.66 -10.16 4.62
C PHE A 4 -7.05 -10.52 5.98
N TYR A 5 -6.55 -9.52 6.71
CA TYR A 5 -6.18 -9.70 8.11
C TYR A 5 -7.37 -9.54 9.05
N SER A 6 -7.19 -9.95 10.30
CA SER A 6 -8.13 -9.61 11.37
C SER A 6 -8.05 -8.12 11.69
N LEU A 7 -9.12 -7.55 12.25
CA LEU A 7 -9.17 -6.13 12.65
C LEU A 7 -8.02 -5.75 13.58
N ASN A 8 -7.66 -6.62 14.53
CA ASN A 8 -6.56 -6.41 15.46
C ASN A 8 -5.20 -6.17 14.75
N GLU A 9 -5.02 -6.72 13.55
CA GLU A 9 -3.80 -6.53 12.77
C GLU A 9 -3.78 -5.15 12.09
N TYR A 10 -4.92 -4.68 11.59
CA TYR A 10 -5.08 -3.34 11.00
C TYR A 10 -5.09 -2.23 12.06
N LEU A 11 -5.46 -2.55 13.30
CA LEU A 11 -5.49 -1.57 14.40
C LEU A 11 -4.17 -1.48 15.17
N ARG A 12 -3.09 -2.13 14.70
CA ARG A 12 -1.77 -2.01 15.33
C ARG A 12 -1.32 -0.55 15.31
N PRO A 13 -0.98 0.06 16.47
CA PRO A 13 -0.66 1.48 16.53
C PRO A 13 0.43 1.93 15.56
N TRP A 14 1.47 1.12 15.35
CA TRP A 14 2.56 1.46 14.44
C TRP A 14 2.16 1.41 12.96
N LYS A 15 1.20 0.55 12.59
CA LYS A 15 0.68 0.48 11.21
C LYS A 15 -0.21 1.69 10.92
N LEU A 16 -1.07 2.06 11.87
CA LEU A 16 -1.87 3.28 11.79
C LEU A 16 -0.99 4.54 11.75
N PHE A 17 0.06 4.59 12.56
CA PHE A 17 1.02 5.69 12.56
C PHE A 17 1.75 5.80 11.21
N SER A 18 2.29 4.68 10.68
CA SER A 18 2.94 4.69 9.36
C SER A 18 1.98 5.02 8.21
N LEU A 19 0.72 4.59 8.29
CA LEU A 19 -0.34 5.02 7.36
C LEU A 19 -0.56 6.53 7.44
N ALA A 20 -0.70 7.08 8.66
CA ALA A 20 -0.89 8.52 8.87
C ALA A 20 0.30 9.33 8.33
N CYS A 21 1.54 8.88 8.56
CA CYS A 21 2.72 9.48 7.97
C CYS A 21 2.69 9.42 6.44
N GLY A 22 2.30 8.28 5.85
CA GLY A 22 2.17 8.12 4.40
C GLY A 22 1.15 9.09 3.80
N ILE A 23 -0.04 9.20 4.42
CA ILE A 23 -1.09 10.14 3.99
C ILE A 23 -0.59 11.58 4.12
N ALA A 24 0.07 11.94 5.22
CA ALA A 24 0.62 13.28 5.40
C ALA A 24 1.64 13.62 4.29
N LEU A 25 2.52 12.68 3.94
CA LEU A 25 3.46 12.85 2.84
C LEU A 25 2.75 13.02 1.49
N LEU A 26 1.68 12.25 1.23
CA LEU A 26 0.89 12.39 0.01
C LEU A 26 0.21 13.77 -0.09
N ILE A 27 -0.33 14.26 1.02
CA ILE A 27 -0.94 15.60 1.07
C ILE A 27 0.11 16.68 0.84
N LEU A 28 1.24 16.63 1.55
CA LEU A 28 2.34 17.59 1.36
C LEU A 28 2.85 17.55 -0.08
N GLY A 29 2.99 16.36 -0.66
CA GLY A 29 3.36 16.19 -2.07
C GLY A 29 2.37 16.85 -3.02
N SER A 30 1.06 16.67 -2.82
CA SER A 30 0.05 17.34 -3.65
C SER A 30 0.11 18.88 -3.59
N ILE A 31 0.59 19.45 -2.48
CA ILE A 31 0.71 20.91 -2.28
C ILE A 31 2.01 21.45 -2.88
N TYR A 32 3.15 20.79 -2.64
CA TYR A 32 4.47 21.26 -3.08
C TYR A 32 4.84 20.86 -4.51
N THR A 33 4.32 19.73 -5.00
CA THR A 33 4.52 19.23 -6.35
C THR A 33 3.17 18.99 -7.02
N PRO A 34 2.42 20.06 -7.33
CA PRO A 34 1.09 19.95 -7.89
C PRO A 34 1.14 19.24 -9.25
N ALA A 35 0.32 18.20 -9.39
CA ALA A 35 0.12 17.48 -10.64
C ALA A 35 -1.39 17.47 -10.98
N PRO A 36 -1.76 17.44 -12.27
CA PRO A 36 -3.15 17.55 -12.68
C PRO A 36 -4.04 16.40 -12.19
N ASP A 37 -3.45 15.24 -11.87
CA ASP A 37 -4.11 14.03 -11.39
C ASP A 37 -3.86 13.71 -9.91
N TRP A 38 -3.21 14.61 -9.17
CA TRP A 38 -2.83 14.36 -7.78
C TRP A 38 -3.50 15.35 -6.83
N ASP A 39 -4.55 14.87 -6.17
CA ASP A 39 -5.24 15.62 -5.13
C ASP A 39 -5.30 14.85 -3.79
N ILE A 40 -5.79 15.55 -2.78
CA ILE A 40 -5.94 15.03 -1.42
C ILE A 40 -6.94 13.86 -1.38
N SER A 41 -8.04 13.93 -2.13
CA SER A 41 -9.11 12.92 -2.08
C SER A 41 -8.64 11.58 -2.65
N ILE A 42 -7.99 11.61 -3.82
CA ILE A 42 -7.43 10.39 -4.42
C ILE A 42 -6.32 9.79 -3.54
N SER A 43 -5.54 10.64 -2.87
CA SER A 43 -4.53 10.20 -1.90
C SER A 43 -5.14 9.37 -0.76
N PHE A 44 -6.27 9.81 -0.18
CA PHE A 44 -6.97 9.04 0.85
C PHE A 44 -7.55 7.73 0.31
N ILE A 45 -8.17 7.75 -0.86
CA ILE A 45 -8.78 6.56 -1.48
C ILE A 45 -7.72 5.49 -1.72
N MET A 46 -6.64 5.84 -2.42
CA MET A 46 -5.57 4.90 -2.77
C MET A 46 -4.80 4.44 -1.54
N ALA A 47 -4.50 5.34 -0.58
CA ALA A 47 -3.85 4.95 0.68
C ALA A 47 -4.71 3.97 1.49
N GLY A 48 -6.02 4.20 1.56
CA GLY A 48 -6.97 3.32 2.23
C GLY A 48 -6.98 1.91 1.62
N PHE A 49 -7.12 1.79 0.30
CA PHE A 49 -7.03 0.50 -0.37
C PHE A 49 -5.66 -0.15 -0.18
N THR A 50 -4.58 0.61 -0.35
CA THR A 50 -3.20 0.13 -0.16
C THR A 50 -3.00 -0.45 1.24
N TYR A 51 -3.52 0.18 2.28
CA TYR A 51 -3.47 -0.32 3.64
C TYR A 51 -4.16 -1.68 3.83
N LEU A 52 -5.30 -1.86 3.18
CA LEU A 52 -6.11 -3.07 3.28
C LEU A 52 -5.52 -4.25 2.49
N THR A 53 -5.03 -3.97 1.28
CA THR A 53 -4.75 -4.99 0.25
C THR A 53 -3.27 -5.28 0.06
N ALA A 54 -2.37 -4.29 0.20
CA ALA A 54 -0.95 -4.46 -0.11
C ALA A 54 -0.27 -5.63 0.62
N PRO A 55 -0.34 -5.72 1.96
CA PRO A 55 0.31 -6.83 2.66
C PRO A 55 -0.40 -8.17 2.40
N CYS A 56 -1.69 -8.16 2.05
CA CYS A 56 -2.46 -9.36 1.73
C CYS A 56 -2.10 -9.93 0.35
N SER A 57 -2.00 -9.07 -0.67
CA SER A 57 -1.51 -9.44 -1.99
C SER A 57 -0.08 -9.95 -1.94
N LEU A 58 0.83 -9.23 -1.30
CA LEU A 58 2.23 -9.65 -1.18
C LEU A 58 2.36 -11.00 -0.47
N ARG A 59 1.65 -11.18 0.64
CA ARG A 59 1.60 -12.46 1.36
C ARG A 59 1.12 -13.61 0.49
N THR A 60 0.14 -13.38 -0.39
CA THR A 60 -0.42 -14.42 -1.26
C THR A 60 0.64 -14.96 -2.21
N VAL A 61 1.45 -14.06 -2.79
CA VAL A 61 2.59 -14.40 -3.64
C VAL A 61 3.67 -15.14 -2.84
N LEU A 62 4.09 -14.59 -1.70
CA LEU A 62 5.15 -15.17 -0.86
C LEU A 62 4.80 -16.56 -0.34
N LYS A 63 3.53 -16.78 0.04
CA LYS A 63 3.04 -18.09 0.50
C LYS A 63 2.60 -19.02 -0.62
N ARG A 64 2.75 -18.61 -1.90
CA ARG A 64 2.32 -19.37 -3.09
C ARG A 64 0.88 -19.88 -2.96
N ASN A 65 -0.02 -19.07 -2.39
CA ASN A 65 -1.40 -19.46 -2.18
C ASN A 65 -2.22 -19.21 -3.45
N TRP A 66 -2.08 -20.10 -4.43
CA TRP A 66 -2.66 -19.99 -5.77
C TRP A 66 -4.17 -19.72 -5.78
N ARG A 67 -4.90 -20.22 -4.77
CA ARG A 67 -6.34 -20.00 -4.65
C ARG A 67 -6.72 -18.52 -4.52
N HIS A 68 -5.86 -17.69 -3.92
CA HIS A 68 -6.12 -16.25 -3.77
C HIS A 68 -5.41 -15.39 -4.81
N VAL A 69 -4.66 -15.98 -5.75
CA VAL A 69 -3.95 -15.20 -6.77
C VAL A 69 -4.89 -14.33 -7.61
N PRO A 70 -6.06 -14.81 -8.09
CA PRO A 70 -6.99 -13.95 -8.84
C PRO A 70 -7.44 -12.73 -8.02
N LEU A 71 -7.78 -12.94 -6.75
CA LEU A 71 -8.17 -11.85 -5.84
C LEU A 71 -7.00 -10.90 -5.56
N ALA A 72 -5.79 -11.42 -5.37
CA ALA A 72 -4.60 -10.62 -5.14
C ALA A 72 -4.25 -9.75 -6.35
N LEU A 73 -4.35 -10.29 -7.56
CA LEU A 73 -4.13 -9.57 -8.81
C LEU A 73 -5.18 -8.47 -9.00
N PHE A 74 -6.45 -8.80 -8.80
CA PHE A 74 -7.53 -7.83 -8.85
C PHE A 74 -7.33 -6.71 -7.82
N ALA A 75 -7.04 -7.06 -6.56
CA ALA A 75 -6.83 -6.09 -5.49
C ALA A 75 -5.63 -5.18 -5.78
N THR A 76 -4.52 -5.71 -6.29
CA THR A 76 -3.35 -4.92 -6.68
C THR A 76 -3.69 -3.98 -7.84
N TRP A 77 -4.28 -4.49 -8.92
CA TRP A 77 -4.67 -3.66 -10.07
C TRP A 77 -5.66 -2.56 -9.66
N PHE A 78 -6.70 -2.94 -8.91
CA PHE A 78 -7.73 -1.99 -8.49
C PHE A 78 -7.16 -0.90 -7.58
N THR A 79 -6.25 -1.26 -6.67
CA THR A 79 -5.63 -0.30 -5.75
C THR A 79 -4.69 0.65 -6.47
N VAL A 80 -3.88 0.13 -7.40
CA VAL A 80 -2.83 0.91 -8.09
C VAL A 80 -3.38 1.76 -9.23
N ASP A 81 -4.44 1.28 -9.91
CA ASP A 81 -4.92 1.89 -11.15
C ASP A 81 -6.44 1.97 -11.22
N GLY A 82 -7.17 0.91 -10.85
CA GLY A 82 -8.63 0.86 -11.04
C GLY A 82 -9.38 1.97 -10.32
N CYS A 83 -9.14 2.18 -9.03
CA CYS A 83 -9.80 3.23 -8.25
C CYS A 83 -9.39 4.65 -8.70
N TYR A 84 -8.12 4.82 -9.09
CA TYR A 84 -7.62 6.06 -9.69
C TYR A 84 -8.30 6.37 -11.02
N ALA A 85 -8.40 5.39 -11.91
CA ALA A 85 -9.02 5.54 -13.22
C ALA A 85 -10.51 5.86 -13.09
N ILE A 86 -11.22 5.18 -12.17
CA ILE A 86 -12.63 5.49 -11.89
C ILE A 86 -12.78 6.93 -11.37
N TYR A 87 -11.97 7.33 -10.40
CA TYR A 87 -12.05 8.65 -9.80
C TYR A 87 -11.82 9.76 -10.84
N TRP A 88 -10.74 9.66 -11.62
CA TRP A 88 -10.39 10.67 -12.62
C TRP A 88 -11.26 10.62 -13.87
N TYR A 89 -11.83 9.47 -14.23
CA TYR A 89 -12.82 9.40 -15.31
C TYR A 89 -13.99 10.36 -15.08
N TYR A 90 -14.48 10.46 -13.84
CA TYR A 90 -15.56 11.38 -13.49
C TYR A 90 -15.09 12.80 -13.17
N LYS A 91 -13.84 12.97 -12.73
CA LYS A 91 -13.32 14.27 -12.31
C LYS A 91 -12.73 15.08 -13.45
N ASP A 92 -11.83 14.49 -14.22
CA ASP A 92 -11.16 15.08 -15.38
C ASP A 92 -10.58 13.95 -16.25
N PRO A 93 -11.28 13.53 -17.32
CA PRO A 93 -10.83 12.43 -18.17
C PRO A 93 -9.58 12.80 -18.99
N VAL A 94 -9.30 14.09 -19.18
CA VAL A 94 -8.09 14.55 -19.88
C VAL A 94 -6.88 14.34 -18.99
N ALA A 95 -6.95 14.75 -17.71
CA ALA A 95 -5.90 14.46 -16.73
C ALA A 95 -5.65 12.95 -16.60
N LEU A 96 -6.71 12.13 -16.61
CA LEU A 96 -6.60 10.67 -16.61
C LEU A 96 -5.76 10.16 -17.79
N GLU A 97 -6.08 10.58 -19.01
CA GLU A 97 -5.39 10.11 -20.22
C GLU A 97 -3.89 10.42 -20.19
N PHE A 98 -3.52 11.62 -19.74
CA PHE A 98 -2.12 12.04 -19.69
C PHE A 98 -1.32 11.39 -18.56
N MET A 99 -1.94 11.14 -17.39
CA MET A 99 -1.18 10.80 -16.17
C MET A 99 -1.30 9.34 -15.73
N ARG A 100 -2.25 8.57 -16.27
CA ARG A 100 -2.53 7.20 -15.79
C ARG A 100 -1.31 6.29 -15.76
N SER A 101 -0.47 6.33 -16.79
CA SER A 101 0.74 5.50 -16.86
C SER A 101 1.76 5.90 -15.79
N ALA A 102 1.93 7.20 -15.53
CA ALA A 102 2.80 7.72 -14.48
C ALA A 102 2.28 7.33 -13.08
N ASN A 103 0.98 7.52 -12.84
CA ASN A 103 0.34 7.08 -11.60
C ASN A 103 0.50 5.56 -11.40
N PHE A 104 0.27 4.74 -12.42
CA PHE A 104 0.41 3.29 -12.32
C PHE A 104 1.79 2.91 -11.78
N LEU A 105 2.85 3.46 -12.34
CA LEU A 105 4.22 3.14 -11.93
C LEU A 105 4.52 3.60 -10.50
N ALA A 106 4.15 4.84 -10.16
CA ALA A 106 4.36 5.41 -8.84
C ALA A 106 3.58 4.62 -7.77
N SER A 107 2.29 4.40 -8.01
CA SER A 107 1.38 3.68 -7.11
C SER A 107 1.75 2.21 -6.96
N PHE A 108 2.24 1.54 -8.02
CA PHE A 108 2.73 0.17 -7.93
C PHE A 108 3.97 0.06 -7.03
N GLY A 109 4.92 0.99 -7.16
CA GLY A 109 6.10 1.07 -6.30
C GLY A 109 5.74 1.28 -4.83
N LEU A 110 4.88 2.27 -4.56
CA LEU A 110 4.37 2.53 -3.21
C LEU A 110 3.61 1.34 -2.63
N TYR A 111 2.75 0.69 -3.44
CA TYR A 111 2.03 -0.51 -3.05
C TYR A 111 2.97 -1.65 -2.63
N GLY A 112 4.06 -1.86 -3.38
CA GLY A 112 5.10 -2.83 -3.04
C GLY A 112 5.80 -2.50 -1.71
N ILE A 113 6.25 -1.24 -1.54
CA ILE A 113 6.93 -0.78 -0.32
C ILE A 113 6.01 -0.92 0.90
N CYS A 114 4.79 -0.40 0.82
CA CYS A 114 3.77 -0.53 1.86
C CYS A 114 3.43 -2.00 2.15
N GLY A 115 3.35 -2.83 1.12
CA GLY A 115 3.15 -4.26 1.22
C GLY A 115 4.24 -4.92 2.07
N VAL A 116 5.51 -4.58 1.86
CA VAL A 116 6.65 -5.07 2.65
C VAL A 116 6.59 -4.55 4.08
N ILE A 117 6.41 -3.24 4.28
CA ILE A 117 6.35 -2.60 5.61
C ILE A 117 5.26 -3.25 6.46
N TRP A 118 4.05 -3.38 5.93
CA TRP A 118 2.90 -3.91 6.66
C TRP A 118 2.78 -5.44 6.62
N LEU A 119 3.71 -6.14 5.95
CA LEU A 119 3.78 -7.60 5.98
C LEU A 119 4.14 -8.10 7.38
N TYR A 120 4.97 -7.33 8.11
CA TYR A 120 5.35 -7.66 9.48
C TYR A 120 4.12 -7.59 10.40
N ARG A 121 3.95 -8.64 11.22
CA ARG A 121 2.80 -8.79 12.12
C ARG A 121 3.12 -8.69 13.59
N GLY A 122 4.36 -8.38 13.94
CA GLY A 122 4.74 -8.17 15.34
C GLY A 122 4.48 -6.73 15.80
N SER A 123 4.75 -6.50 17.07
CA SER A 123 4.95 -5.16 17.62
C SER A 123 6.32 -4.59 17.24
N LEU A 124 6.52 -3.27 17.34
CA LEU A 124 7.84 -2.66 17.12
C LEU A 124 8.91 -3.22 18.07
N ARG A 125 8.52 -3.57 19.31
CA ARG A 125 9.43 -4.21 20.27
C ARG A 125 9.88 -5.58 19.79
N GLN A 126 8.97 -6.38 19.24
CA GLN A 126 9.31 -7.67 18.63
C GLN A 126 10.17 -7.47 17.39
N LEU A 127 9.88 -6.47 16.55
CA LEU A 127 10.70 -6.19 15.36
C LEU A 127 12.14 -5.90 15.76
N LEU A 128 12.35 -5.04 16.76
CA LEU A 128 13.69 -4.74 17.27
C LEU A 128 14.40 -5.96 17.85
N ALA A 129 13.67 -6.84 18.54
CA ALA A 129 14.22 -8.09 19.06
C ALA A 129 14.62 -9.06 17.93
N ASP A 130 13.75 -9.23 16.93
CA ASP A 130 13.97 -10.09 15.76
C ASP A 130 15.17 -9.61 14.93
N VAL A 131 15.28 -8.29 14.71
CA VAL A 131 16.40 -7.66 14.00
C VAL A 131 17.70 -7.85 14.77
N ARG A 132 17.72 -7.60 16.09
CA ARG A 132 18.91 -7.82 16.93
C ARG A 132 19.37 -9.28 16.88
N LYS A 133 18.41 -10.21 16.98
CA LYS A 133 18.70 -11.65 16.88
C LYS A 133 19.31 -12.00 15.52
N ALA A 134 18.71 -11.56 14.42
CA ALA A 134 19.22 -11.81 13.07
C ALA A 134 20.66 -11.27 12.86
N LEU A 135 20.95 -10.07 13.38
CA LEU A 135 22.29 -9.46 13.31
C LEU A 135 23.32 -10.21 14.17
N SER A 136 22.91 -10.79 15.29
CA SER A 136 23.80 -11.61 16.14
C SER A 136 24.08 -13.00 15.54
N SER A 137 23.11 -13.62 14.87
CA SER A 137 23.27 -14.93 14.23
C SER A 137 24.07 -14.91 12.91
N GLY A 138 24.26 -13.74 12.30
CA GLY A 138 25.11 -13.58 11.12
C GLY A 138 26.60 -13.36 11.43
N ARG A 139 27.00 -13.39 12.70
CA ARG A 139 28.39 -13.21 13.17
C ARG A 139 29.03 -14.51 13.70
N SER A 140 28.36 -15.66 13.55
CA SER A 140 28.86 -17.01 13.87
C SER A 140 29.04 -17.81 12.60
#